data_AF-A0AA36BQ37-F1
#
_entry.id   AF-A0AA36BQ37-F1
#
_cell.length_a   1.000
_cell.length_b   1.000
_cell.length_c   1.000
_cell.angle_alpha   90.00
_cell.angle_beta   90.00
_cell.angle_gamma   90.00
#
_symmetry.space_group_name_H-M   'P 1'
#
loop_
_entity.id
_entity.type
_entity.pdbx_description
1 polymer ?
#
loop_
_entity_poly.entity_id
_entity_poly.type
_entity_poly.pdbx_seq_one_letter_code
_entity_poly.pdbx_strand_id
1 'polypeptide(L)'
;MMSKQIGKPSKYFTICVHPDLIMSHGGSDDPCASVYVASIGKLGPDVNKDHSANIGSFIHETLKIPMDRFYIQFNDLLPSNVGYNGTTF
;
A
#
# COMPACT_ATOMS: atom_id res chain seq x y z
N MET A 1 10.43 -2.65 5.74
CA MET A 1 10.42 -1.52 4.78
C MET A 1 9.37 -0.49 5.18
N MET A 2 8.08 -0.84 5.12
CA MET A 2 6.97 0.09 5.38
C MET A 2 7.03 0.81 6.74
N SER A 3 7.36 0.10 7.82
CA SER A 3 7.43 0.71 9.16
C SER A 3 8.47 1.83 9.29
N LYS A 4 9.65 1.62 8.69
CA LYS A 4 10.70 2.66 8.63
C LYS A 4 10.25 3.86 7.82
N GLN A 5 9.57 3.62 6.69
CA GLN A 5 9.22 4.66 5.74
C GLN A 5 8.04 5.53 6.21
N ILE A 6 7.01 4.91 6.77
CA ILE A 6 5.85 5.62 7.34
C ILE A 6 6.19 6.19 8.73
N GLY A 7 7.27 5.73 9.37
CA GLY A 7 7.72 6.22 10.67
C GLY A 7 6.83 5.76 11.82
N LYS A 8 6.25 4.56 11.70
CA LYS A 8 5.38 3.96 12.73
C LYS A 8 5.98 2.65 13.25
N PRO A 9 5.76 2.30 14.53
CA PRO A 9 6.21 1.02 15.06
C PRO A 9 5.65 -0.16 14.26
N SER A 10 6.50 -1.15 13.96
CA SER A 10 6.10 -2.33 13.17
C SER A 10 4.89 -3.07 13.72
N LYS A 11 4.65 -3.03 15.04
CA LYS A 11 3.49 -3.67 15.69
C LYS A 11 2.12 -3.14 15.22
N TYR A 12 2.08 -1.97 14.58
CA TYR A 12 0.85 -1.38 14.06
C TYR A 12 0.64 -1.64 12.56
N PHE A 13 1.47 -2.47 11.94
CA PHE A 13 1.34 -2.82 10.53
C PHE A 13 0.66 -4.18 10.38
N THR A 14 -0.39 -4.20 9.56
CA THR A 14 -0.96 -5.42 8.99
C THR A 14 -0.67 -5.42 7.50
N ILE A 15 -0.16 -6.52 6.97
CA ILE A 15 0.13 -6.70 5.54
C ILE A 15 -0.65 -7.91 5.07
N CYS A 16 -1.37 -7.75 3.95
CA CYS A 16 -2.07 -8.83 3.28
C CYS A 16 -1.65 -8.88 1.81
N VAL A 17 -1.43 -10.08 1.29
CA VAL A 17 -1.07 -10.34 -0.11
C VAL A 17 -2.04 -11.39 -0.65
N HIS A 18 -2.71 -11.07 -1.75
CA HIS A 18 -3.64 -11.97 -2.44
C HIS A 18 -3.05 -12.32 -3.82
N PRO A 19 -2.30 -13.42 -3.93
CA PRO A 19 -1.79 -13.89 -5.22
C PRO A 19 -2.91 -14.57 -6.03
N ASP A 20 -2.60 -14.93 -7.28
CA ASP A 20 -3.44 -15.76 -8.16
C ASP A 20 -4.83 -15.18 -8.45
N LEU A 21 -4.96 -13.85 -8.43
CA LEU A 21 -6.18 -13.15 -8.79
C LEU A 21 -6.31 -13.04 -10.31
N ILE A 22 -7.53 -13.23 -10.81
CA ILE A 22 -7.88 -12.90 -12.20
C ILE A 22 -7.98 -11.37 -12.31
N MET A 23 -6.99 -10.76 -12.97
CA MET A 23 -6.88 -9.31 -13.10
C MET A 23 -6.51 -8.92 -14.53
N SER A 24 -6.95 -7.73 -14.96
CA SER A 24 -6.51 -7.12 -16.21
C SER A 24 -6.17 -5.65 -15.98
N HIS A 25 -5.07 -5.18 -16.58
CA HIS A 25 -4.66 -3.79 -16.58
C HIS A 25 -4.42 -3.32 -18.01
N GLY A 26 -5.14 -2.28 -18.42
CA GLY A 26 -5.10 -1.79 -19.80
C GLY A 26 -5.59 -2.80 -20.84
N GLY A 27 -6.43 -3.77 -20.45
CA GLY A 27 -6.94 -4.81 -21.35
C GLY A 27 -6.02 -6.03 -21.55
N SER A 28 -4.84 -6.05 -20.92
CA SER A 28 -3.94 -7.21 -20.88
C SER A 28 -4.00 -7.88 -19.50
N ASP A 29 -3.87 -9.21 -19.47
CA ASP A 29 -3.73 -10.06 -18.28
C ASP A 29 -2.27 -10.30 -17.86
N ASP A 30 -1.31 -9.65 -18.54
CA ASP A 30 0.10 -9.61 -18.10
C ASP A 30 0.19 -9.13 -16.65
N PRO A 31 1.21 -9.57 -15.89
CA PRO A 31 1.36 -9.29 -14.46
C PRO A 31 1.03 -7.83 -14.10
N CYS A 32 0.09 -7.67 -13.18
CA CYS A 32 -0.39 -6.39 -12.70
C CYS A 32 -0.80 -6.48 -11.22
N ALA A 33 -0.96 -5.35 -10.56
CA ALA A 33 -1.38 -5.31 -9.16
C ALA A 33 -2.32 -4.14 -8.86
N SER A 34 -3.05 -4.26 -7.75
CA SER A 34 -3.76 -3.17 -7.11
C SER A 34 -3.34 -3.12 -5.65
N VAL A 35 -2.86 -1.96 -5.21
CA VAL A 35 -2.29 -1.78 -3.87
C VAL A 35 -3.13 -0.76 -3.12
N TYR A 36 -3.44 -1.10 -1.87
CA TYR A 36 -4.17 -0.22 -0.97
C TYR A 36 -3.36 -0.01 0.31
N VAL A 37 -3.11 1.25 0.64
CA VAL A 37 -2.37 1.67 1.83
C VAL A 37 -3.27 2.55 2.67
N ALA A 38 -3.59 2.08 3.87
CA ALA A 38 -4.39 2.82 4.84
C ALA A 38 -3.55 3.10 6.09
N SER A 39 -3.63 4.33 6.61
CA SER A 39 -2.91 4.72 7.81
C SER A 39 -3.61 5.91 8.47
N ILE A 40 -3.58 5.98 9.81
CA ILE A 40 -4.00 7.17 10.56
C ILE A 40 -2.88 8.22 10.50
N GLY A 41 -2.99 9.21 9.63
CA GLY A 41 -1.92 10.17 9.35
C GLY A 41 -0.73 9.53 8.64
N LYS A 42 0.30 10.36 8.41
CA LYS A 42 1.53 10.01 7.66
C LYS A 42 1.29 9.64 6.20
N LEU A 43 0.13 10.02 5.66
CA LEU A 43 -0.18 10.00 4.23
C LEU A 43 -0.55 11.43 3.81
N GLY A 44 -0.31 11.77 2.55
CA GLY A 44 -0.60 13.10 2.01
C GLY A 44 0.18 13.41 0.73
N PRO A 45 -0.19 14.47 -0.01
CA PRO A 45 0.36 14.74 -1.34
C PRO A 45 1.89 14.74 -1.43
N ASP A 46 2.56 15.28 -0.41
CA ASP A 46 4.02 15.41 -0.38
C ASP A 46 4.70 14.06 -0.11
N VAL A 47 4.26 13.35 0.93
CA VAL A 47 4.87 12.06 1.36
C VAL A 47 4.44 10.87 0.50
N ASN A 48 3.28 10.95 -0.15
CA ASN A 48 2.76 9.85 -0.97
C ASN A 48 3.61 9.59 -2.22
N LYS A 49 4.34 10.59 -2.73
CA LYS A 49 5.28 10.38 -3.84
C LYS A 49 6.42 9.46 -3.43
N ASP A 50 6.99 9.70 -2.26
CA ASP A 50 8.05 8.85 -1.70
C ASP A 50 7.51 7.46 -1.33
N HIS A 51 6.30 7.39 -0.77
CA HIS A 51 5.61 6.11 -0.55
C HIS A 51 5.42 5.32 -1.83
N SER A 52 4.90 5.98 -2.88
CA SER A 52 4.69 5.37 -4.20
C SER A 52 6.00 4.86 -4.79
N ALA A 53 7.08 5.65 -4.77
CA ALA A 53 8.37 5.26 -5.30
C ALA A 53 8.91 3.99 -4.62
N ASN A 54 8.94 3.95 -3.29
CA ASN A 54 9.52 2.82 -2.56
C ASN A 54 8.65 1.55 -2.63
N ILE A 55 7.33 1.68 -2.52
CA ILE A 55 6.41 0.54 -2.70
C ILE A 55 6.53 0.02 -4.14
N GLY A 56 6.56 0.93 -5.12
CA GLY A 56 6.70 0.59 -6.53
C GLY A 56 7.99 -0.16 -6.82
N SER A 57 9.14 0.34 -6.35
CA SER A 57 10.42 -0.36 -6.47
C SER A 57 10.36 -1.75 -5.87
N PHE A 58 9.77 -1.91 -4.68
CA PHE A 58 9.63 -3.23 -4.05
C PHE A 58 8.78 -4.20 -4.89
N ILE A 59 7.63 -3.74 -5.41
CA ILE A 59 6.76 -4.54 -6.28
C ILE A 59 7.50 -4.94 -7.55
N HIS A 60 8.17 -3.98 -8.18
CA HIS A 60 8.93 -4.21 -9.41
C HIS A 60 10.08 -5.21 -9.20
N GLU A 61 10.89 -5.00 -8.18
CA GLU A 61 12.08 -5.82 -7.92
C GLU A 61 11.72 -7.22 -7.41
N THR A 62 10.71 -7.32 -6.54
CA THR A 62 10.37 -8.59 -5.85
C THR A 62 9.35 -9.41 -6.64
N LEU A 63 8.28 -8.76 -7.11
CA LEU A 63 7.16 -9.44 -7.77
C LEU A 63 7.28 -9.44 -9.30
N LYS A 64 8.26 -8.72 -9.85
CA LYS A 64 8.52 -8.61 -11.30
C LYS A 64 7.34 -8.01 -12.09
N ILE A 65 6.53 -7.18 -11.42
CA ILE A 65 5.44 -6.44 -12.05
C ILE A 65 5.99 -5.11 -12.59
N PRO A 66 5.72 -4.74 -13.86
CA PRO A 66 6.15 -3.45 -14.41
C PRO A 66 5.59 -2.24 -13.63
N MET A 67 6.38 -1.17 -13.54
CA MET A 67 6.05 0.04 -12.75
C MET A 67 4.78 0.77 -13.21
N ASP A 68 4.39 0.57 -14.46
CA ASP A 68 3.21 1.16 -15.10
C ASP A 68 1.98 0.26 -15.04
N ARG A 69 2.05 -0.92 -14.42
CA ARG A 69 0.97 -1.92 -14.38
C ARG A 69 0.34 -2.10 -13.00
N PHE A 70 0.43 -1.09 -12.14
CA PHE A 70 -0.29 -1.10 -10.88
C PHE A 70 -0.69 0.31 -10.44
N TYR A 71 -1.71 0.36 -9.58
CA TYR A 71 -2.07 1.57 -8.84
C TYR A 71 -1.83 1.37 -7.36
N ILE A 72 -1.45 2.44 -6.67
CA ILE A 72 -1.38 2.52 -5.21
C ILE A 72 -2.39 3.56 -4.74
N GLN A 73 -3.41 3.11 -4.02
CA GLN A 73 -4.38 3.99 -3.37
C GLN A 73 -3.94 4.26 -1.94
N PHE A 74 -3.85 5.54 -1.58
CA PHE A 74 -3.55 5.99 -0.23
C PHE A 74 -4.83 6.50 0.43
N ASN A 75 -5.17 5.94 1.59
CA ASN A 75 -6.31 6.36 2.39
C ASN A 75 -5.84 6.84 3.77
N ASP A 76 -5.84 8.15 3.97
CA ASP A 76 -5.57 8.75 5.26
C ASP A 76 -6.83 8.67 6.15
N LEU A 77 -6.74 7.88 7.21
CA LEU A 77 -7.87 7.52 8.05
C LEU A 77 -7.98 8.46 9.25
N LEU A 78 -9.20 8.86 9.59
CA LEU A 78 -9.47 9.46 10.89
C LEU A 78 -9.30 8.40 12.00
N PRO A 79 -8.68 8.74 13.15
CA PRO A 79 -8.50 7.80 14.27
C PRO A 79 -9.81 7.14 14.72
N SER A 80 -10.90 7.92 14.78
CA SER A 80 -12.25 7.47 15.13
C SER A 80 -12.82 6.41 14.19
N ASN A 81 -12.27 6.24 13.00
CA ASN A 81 -12.74 5.29 12.00
C ASN A 81 -11.94 3.98 12.02
N VAL A 82 -11.01 3.80 12.97
CA VAL A 82 -10.15 2.62 13.05
C VAL A 82 -10.27 2.00 14.45
N GLY A 83 -10.83 0.79 14.50
CA GLY A 83 -10.93 0.00 15.73
C GLY A 83 -9.63 -0.76 16.04
N TYR A 84 -9.23 -0.78 17.30
CA TYR A 84 -8.12 -1.58 17.82
C TYR A 84 -8.30 -1.85 19.31
N ASN A 85 -8.04 -3.09 19.74
CA ASN A 85 -8.06 -3.49 21.15
C ASN A 85 -9.36 -3.10 21.90
N GLY A 86 -10.52 -3.30 21.25
CA GLY A 86 -11.84 -3.05 21.85
C GLY A 86 -12.26 -1.58 21.94
N THR A 87 -11.50 -0.65 21.37
CA THR A 87 -11.83 0.79 21.24
C THR A 87 -11.49 1.28 19.83
N THR A 88 -11.63 2.58 19.56
CA THR A 88 -10.98 3.26 18.42
C THR A 88 -9.68 3.94 18.86
N PHE A 89 -8.85 4.30 17.90
CA PHE A 89 -7.67 5.13 18.14
C PHE A 89 -8.01 6.58 18.49
#